data_AF-A0A961H0T7-F1
#
_entry.id   AF-A0A961H0T7-F1
#
_cell.length_a   1.000
_cell.length_b   1.000
_cell.length_c   1.000
_cell.angle_alpha   90.00
_cell.angle_beta   90.00
_cell.angle_gamma   90.00
#
_symmetry.space_group_name_H-M   'P 1'
#
loop_
_entity.id
_entity.type
_entity.pdbx_description
1 polymer ?
#
loop_
_entity_poly.entity_id
_entity_poly.type
_entity_poly.pdbx_seq_one_letter_code
_entity_poly.pdbx_strand_id
1 'polypeptide(L)'
;MTVATKPPGALVPNVSAPELKPTKSAPPASVPGPQKASSPAPRPNPPVHPLQDTPARLEAEAVALNLRHFGQRFGGNPVGTNAEIVNELNGGNPKRARYLPQENLRLNEKGELLDFYGTPYFFHQNSSTETEVRSAGADRQLWTADDIIVK
;
A
#
# COMPACT_ATOMS: atom_id res chain seq x y z
N MET A 1 25.36 -41.56 26.42
CA MET A 1 25.75 -40.75 27.58
C MET A 1 26.65 -39.63 27.07
N THR A 2 26.10 -38.44 26.89
CA THR A 2 26.86 -37.23 26.54
C THR A 2 26.27 -36.10 27.37
N VAL A 3 27.09 -35.52 28.23
CA VAL A 3 26.72 -34.59 29.29
C VAL A 3 26.55 -33.18 28.70
N ALA A 4 25.37 -32.60 28.86
CA ALA A 4 25.08 -31.19 28.56
C ALA A 4 25.17 -30.39 29.87
N THR A 5 26.14 -29.48 29.97
CA THR A 5 26.28 -28.54 31.08
C THR A 5 25.68 -27.19 30.71
N LYS A 6 24.59 -26.83 31.41
CA LYS A 6 23.92 -25.52 31.38
C LYS A 6 24.53 -24.61 32.47
N PRO A 7 24.84 -23.34 32.20
CA PRO A 7 25.26 -22.41 33.25
C PRO A 7 24.05 -21.80 34.01
N PRO A 8 24.16 -21.55 35.34
CA PRO A 8 23.16 -20.87 36.14
C PRO A 8 23.45 -19.36 36.26
N GLY A 9 22.41 -18.54 36.47
CA GLY A 9 22.61 -17.13 36.82
C GLY A 9 21.34 -16.29 36.70
N ALA A 10 20.48 -16.34 37.71
CA ALA A 10 19.46 -15.33 37.98
C ALA A 10 19.99 -14.37 39.04
N LEU A 11 19.79 -13.05 38.87
CA LEU A 11 19.73 -12.06 39.96
C LEU A 11 19.24 -10.72 39.39
N VAL A 12 17.98 -10.40 39.68
CA VAL A 12 17.44 -9.03 39.68
C VAL A 12 17.55 -8.48 41.10
N PRO A 13 17.84 -7.18 41.28
CA PRO A 13 17.39 -6.47 42.46
C PRO A 13 16.44 -5.32 42.10
N ASN A 14 15.27 -5.42 42.72
CA ASN A 14 14.24 -4.40 42.94
C ASN A 14 14.70 -3.42 44.03
N VAL A 15 14.56 -2.10 43.83
CA VAL A 15 14.54 -1.12 44.93
C VAL A 15 13.60 0.05 44.61
N SER A 16 12.76 0.36 45.60
CA SER A 16 11.61 1.25 45.62
C SER A 16 11.91 2.76 45.59
N ALA A 17 10.91 3.54 45.13
CA ALA A 17 10.65 4.97 45.41
C ALA A 17 10.55 5.24 46.94
N PRO A 18 10.44 6.50 47.48
CA PRO A 18 9.94 7.76 46.87
C PRO A 18 10.66 9.07 47.31
N GLU A 19 10.32 10.23 46.74
CA GLU A 19 10.31 11.51 47.51
C GLU A 19 9.39 12.57 46.87
N LEU A 20 8.65 13.31 47.71
CA LEU A 20 7.66 14.33 47.37
C LEU A 20 8.03 15.68 48.01
N LYS A 21 7.93 16.76 47.19
CA LYS A 21 7.50 18.16 47.50
C LYS A 21 8.50 19.12 48.21
N PRO A 22 8.51 20.46 47.96
CA PRO A 22 7.35 21.34 48.18
C PRO A 22 7.11 22.56 47.23
N THR A 23 6.03 23.25 47.59
CA THR A 23 5.07 24.21 46.96
C THR A 23 5.47 25.69 46.75
N LYS A 24 4.52 26.43 46.13
CA LYS A 24 4.18 27.90 46.20
C LYS A 24 4.82 28.78 45.11
N SER A 25 4.18 29.74 44.42
CA SER A 25 2.94 30.53 44.61
C SER A 25 2.53 31.17 43.25
N ALA A 26 1.30 31.67 43.14
CA ALA A 26 0.85 32.64 42.11
C ALA A 26 0.03 33.76 42.79
N PRO A 27 -0.34 34.89 42.14
CA PRO A 27 0.38 35.84 41.27
C PRO A 27 0.25 37.32 41.80
N PRO A 28 0.61 38.37 41.03
CA PRO A 28 -0.46 39.24 40.49
C PRO A 28 -0.22 39.87 39.08
N ALA A 29 -1.34 40.38 38.52
CA ALA A 29 -1.63 41.17 37.30
C ALA A 29 -0.68 42.36 36.98
N SER A 30 -0.60 43.02 35.81
CA SER A 30 -1.30 43.08 34.50
C SER A 30 -0.45 43.95 33.54
N VAL A 31 -0.43 43.70 32.24
CA VAL A 31 -0.37 44.73 31.16
C VAL A 31 -0.87 44.12 29.82
N PRO A 32 -1.81 44.74 29.08
CA PRO A 32 -2.23 44.27 27.76
C PRO A 32 -1.25 44.74 26.67
N GLY A 33 -0.58 43.80 26.00
CA GLY A 33 0.17 44.05 24.76
C GLY A 33 -0.74 43.98 23.52
N PRO A 34 -0.35 44.60 22.40
CA PRO A 34 -1.19 44.69 21.20
C PRO A 34 -1.48 43.30 20.63
N GLN A 35 -2.77 43.04 20.37
CA GLN A 35 -3.29 41.80 19.82
C GLN A 35 -2.65 41.50 18.45
N LYS A 36 -1.67 40.61 18.44
CA LYS A 36 -1.14 40.02 17.20
C LYS A 36 -2.27 39.16 16.62
N ALA A 37 -2.68 39.51 15.39
CA ALA A 37 -3.71 38.82 14.64
C ALA A 37 -3.57 37.31 14.78
N SER A 38 -4.59 36.67 15.34
CA SER A 38 -4.70 35.22 15.44
C SER A 38 -4.73 34.65 14.02
N SER A 39 -3.63 34.02 13.61
CA SER A 39 -3.62 33.13 12.45
C SER A 39 -4.75 32.11 12.61
N PRO A 40 -5.51 31.79 11.54
CA PRO A 40 -6.49 30.72 11.60
C PRO A 40 -5.77 29.43 12.02
N ALA A 41 -6.29 28.74 13.03
CA ALA A 41 -5.83 27.41 13.38
C ALA A 41 -5.86 26.53 12.11
N PRO A 42 -4.87 25.62 11.92
CA PRO A 42 -4.96 24.62 10.87
C PRO A 42 -6.28 23.88 11.04
N ARG A 43 -7.15 23.95 10.03
CA ARG A 43 -8.31 23.05 9.99
C ARG A 43 -7.76 21.62 10.09
N PRO A 44 -8.34 20.74 10.92
CA PRO A 44 -8.03 19.33 10.83
C PRO A 44 -8.32 18.93 9.39
N ASN A 45 -7.32 18.41 8.68
CA ASN A 45 -7.60 17.73 7.42
C ASN A 45 -8.65 16.66 7.73
N PRO A 46 -9.73 16.54 6.93
CA PRO A 46 -10.58 15.37 7.05
C PRO A 46 -9.69 14.12 6.96
N PRO A 47 -10.01 13.04 7.68
CA PRO A 47 -9.28 11.79 7.49
C PRO A 47 -9.40 11.42 6.01
N VAL A 48 -8.30 11.60 5.26
CA VAL A 48 -8.08 10.91 4.00
C VAL A 48 -8.33 9.45 4.33
N HIS A 49 -9.37 8.85 3.77
CA HIS A 49 -9.53 7.40 3.85
C HIS A 49 -8.24 6.81 3.28
N PRO A 50 -7.33 6.23 4.07
CA PRO A 50 -5.97 5.90 3.62
C PRO A 50 -5.92 4.83 2.52
N LEU A 51 -7.09 4.33 2.10
CA LEU A 51 -7.31 3.20 1.21
C LEU A 51 -7.86 3.59 -0.18
N GLN A 52 -8.27 4.85 -0.40
CA GLN A 52 -8.95 5.24 -1.65
C GLN A 52 -8.01 5.84 -2.71
N ASP A 53 -6.94 6.53 -2.32
CA ASP A 53 -6.04 7.23 -3.27
C ASP A 53 -4.56 6.89 -3.05
N THR A 54 -4.24 5.63 -2.74
CA THR A 54 -2.82 5.22 -2.67
C THR A 54 -2.24 5.08 -4.09
N PRO A 55 -0.94 5.39 -4.30
CA PRO A 55 -0.30 5.14 -5.59
C PRO A 55 -0.46 3.69 -6.07
N ALA A 56 -0.40 2.73 -5.15
CA ALA A 56 -0.62 1.31 -5.45
C ALA A 56 -2.02 1.04 -6.02
N ARG A 57 -3.05 1.66 -5.45
CA ARG A 57 -4.42 1.54 -5.96
C ARG A 57 -4.60 2.21 -7.31
N LEU A 58 -4.06 3.41 -7.49
CA LEU A 58 -4.11 4.12 -8.78
C LEU A 58 -3.42 3.33 -9.89
N GLU A 59 -2.28 2.68 -9.60
CA GLU A 59 -1.61 1.78 -10.54
C GLU A 59 -2.49 0.57 -10.88
N ALA A 60 -3.12 -0.08 -9.89
CA ALA A 60 -4.02 -1.20 -10.15
C ALA A 60 -5.23 -0.77 -10.99
N GLU A 61 -5.84 0.38 -10.69
CA GLU A 61 -6.96 0.95 -11.45
C GLU A 61 -6.56 1.25 -12.90
N ALA A 62 -5.36 1.78 -13.12
CA ALA A 62 -4.83 2.00 -14.47
C ALA A 62 -4.65 0.69 -15.24
N VAL A 63 -4.20 -0.38 -14.58
CA VAL A 63 -4.09 -1.71 -15.19
C VAL A 63 -5.48 -2.25 -15.59
N ALA A 64 -6.48 -2.15 -14.70
CA ALA A 64 -7.85 -2.56 -14.99
C ALA A 64 -8.47 -1.74 -16.14
N LEU A 65 -8.24 -0.43 -16.17
CA LEU A 65 -8.67 0.43 -17.26
C LEU A 65 -8.05 0.02 -18.61
N ASN A 66 -6.76 -0.33 -18.61
CA ASN A 66 -6.06 -0.79 -19.82
C ASN A 66 -6.59 -2.14 -20.33
N LEU A 67 -6.95 -3.07 -19.43
CA LEU A 67 -7.66 -4.30 -19.80
C LEU A 67 -8.98 -3.98 -20.49
N ARG A 68 -9.77 -3.04 -19.96
CA ARG A 68 -11.04 -2.62 -20.57
C ARG A 68 -10.84 -1.95 -21.94
N HIS A 69 -9.83 -1.10 -22.08
CA HIS A 69 -9.47 -0.49 -23.37
C HIS A 69 -9.02 -1.53 -24.41
N PHE A 70 -8.30 -2.56 -23.97
CA PHE A 70 -8.00 -3.72 -24.81
C PHE A 70 -9.31 -4.41 -25.23
N GLY A 71 -10.18 -4.72 -24.28
CA GLY A 71 -11.48 -5.36 -24.52
C GLY A 71 -12.32 -4.64 -25.56
N GLN A 72 -12.42 -3.32 -25.45
CA GLN A 72 -13.14 -2.48 -26.42
C GLN A 72 -12.59 -2.58 -27.85
N ARG A 73 -11.29 -2.84 -28.02
CA ARG A 73 -10.66 -2.91 -29.35
C ARG A 73 -10.66 -4.31 -29.97
N PHE A 74 -10.71 -5.35 -29.14
CA PHE A 74 -10.56 -6.75 -29.56
C PHE A 74 -11.81 -7.60 -29.33
N GLY A 75 -12.87 -7.06 -28.72
CA GLY A 75 -14.12 -7.77 -28.45
C GLY A 75 -14.10 -8.61 -27.16
N GLY A 76 -13.05 -8.48 -26.35
CA GLY A 76 -12.87 -9.17 -25.08
C GLY A 76 -11.50 -8.88 -24.47
N ASN A 77 -11.41 -9.00 -23.15
CA ASN A 77 -10.15 -8.88 -22.42
C ASN A 77 -9.21 -10.03 -22.81
N PRO A 78 -7.89 -9.83 -22.71
CA PRO A 78 -6.94 -10.93 -22.91
C PRO A 78 -7.16 -11.99 -21.83
N VAL A 79 -6.94 -13.25 -22.20
CA VAL A 79 -7.13 -14.43 -21.34
C VAL A 79 -5.85 -15.26 -21.29
N GLY A 80 -5.75 -16.13 -20.28
CA GLY A 80 -4.60 -17.02 -20.09
C GLY A 80 -3.88 -16.77 -18.76
N THR A 81 -2.59 -17.07 -18.74
CA THR A 81 -1.71 -16.82 -17.60
C THR A 81 -1.42 -15.32 -17.44
N ASN A 82 -0.91 -14.93 -16.26
CA ASN A 82 -0.49 -13.57 -16.00
C ASN A 82 0.49 -13.03 -17.06
N ALA A 83 1.49 -13.84 -17.44
CA ALA A 83 2.48 -13.47 -18.43
C ALA A 83 1.88 -13.31 -19.83
N GLU A 84 0.93 -14.18 -20.23
CA GLU A 84 0.26 -14.07 -21.53
C GLU A 84 -0.61 -12.81 -21.62
N ILE A 85 -1.37 -12.51 -20.56
CA ILE A 85 -2.16 -11.28 -20.45
C ILE A 85 -1.27 -10.04 -20.58
N VAL A 86 -0.15 -10.03 -19.86
CA VAL A 86 0.79 -8.91 -19.88
C VAL A 86 1.47 -8.79 -21.24
N ASN A 87 1.83 -9.90 -21.88
CA ASN A 87 2.35 -9.92 -23.24
C ASN A 87 1.35 -9.31 -24.23
N GLU A 88 0.08 -9.72 -24.17
CA GLU A 88 -0.98 -9.14 -25.01
C GLU A 88 -1.12 -7.63 -24.78
N LEU A 89 -1.13 -7.16 -23.53
CA LEU A 89 -1.22 -5.74 -23.20
C LEU A 89 0.04 -4.95 -23.62
N ASN A 90 1.20 -5.60 -23.72
CA ASN A 90 2.49 -4.98 -24.07
C ASN A 90 2.89 -5.15 -25.55
N GLY A 91 1.92 -5.37 -26.44
CA GLY A 91 2.15 -5.42 -27.89
C GLY A 91 2.39 -6.83 -28.47
N GLY A 92 2.15 -7.87 -27.68
CA GLY A 92 1.98 -9.25 -28.15
C GLY A 92 0.72 -9.44 -28.99
N ASN A 93 -0.27 -8.56 -28.82
CA ASN A 93 -1.53 -8.62 -29.55
C ASN A 93 -1.39 -8.44 -31.07
N PRO A 94 -2.40 -8.87 -31.87
CA PRO A 94 -2.35 -8.82 -33.34
C PRO A 94 -2.12 -7.42 -33.94
N LYS A 95 -2.47 -6.35 -33.21
CA LYS A 95 -2.29 -4.96 -33.67
C LYS A 95 -0.99 -4.33 -33.16
N ARG A 96 -0.14 -5.09 -32.45
CA ARG A 96 1.13 -4.65 -31.85
C ARG A 96 0.97 -3.41 -30.96
N ALA A 97 -0.24 -3.19 -30.43
CA ALA A 97 -0.58 -2.01 -29.66
C ALA A 97 -0.09 -2.17 -28.21
N ARG A 98 0.53 -1.14 -27.63
CA ARG A 98 0.91 -1.14 -26.22
C ARG A 98 -0.12 -0.38 -25.39
N TYR A 99 -0.65 -1.05 -24.37
CA TYR A 99 -1.61 -0.52 -23.42
C TYR A 99 -0.95 -0.19 -22.07
N LEU A 100 0.12 -0.90 -21.70
CA LEU A 100 0.85 -0.63 -20.47
C LEU A 100 1.84 0.54 -20.66
N PRO A 101 1.84 1.56 -19.78
CA PRO A 101 2.81 2.64 -19.83
C PRO A 101 4.21 2.11 -19.51
N GLN A 102 5.22 2.51 -20.29
CA GLN A 102 6.60 2.06 -20.12
C GLN A 102 7.19 2.44 -18.77
N GLU A 103 6.75 3.58 -18.22
CA GLU A 103 7.19 4.15 -16.94
C GLU A 103 6.93 3.21 -15.76
N ASN A 104 5.83 2.45 -15.81
CA ASN A 104 5.38 1.56 -14.73
C ASN A 104 5.47 0.08 -15.11
N LEU A 105 6.16 -0.25 -16.20
CA LEU A 105 6.28 -1.63 -16.69
C LEU A 105 7.37 -2.38 -15.91
N ARG A 106 7.01 -2.86 -14.72
CA ARG A 106 7.86 -3.72 -13.89
C ARG A 106 7.54 -5.17 -14.17
N LEU A 107 8.41 -5.88 -14.89
CA LEU A 107 8.21 -7.31 -15.18
C LEU A 107 9.19 -8.16 -14.36
N ASN A 108 8.73 -9.32 -13.88
CA ASN A 108 9.64 -10.35 -13.38
C ASN A 108 10.23 -11.19 -14.53
N GLU A 109 11.09 -12.16 -14.19
CA GLU A 109 11.75 -13.05 -15.17
C GLU A 109 10.76 -13.91 -15.99
N LYS A 110 9.54 -14.09 -15.49
CA LYS A 110 8.46 -14.82 -16.17
C LYS A 110 7.63 -13.94 -17.09
N GLY A 111 7.88 -12.63 -17.12
CA GLY A 111 7.08 -11.67 -17.89
C GLY A 111 5.78 -11.24 -17.22
N GLU A 112 5.62 -11.49 -15.92
CA GLU A 112 4.45 -11.05 -15.16
C GLU A 112 4.62 -9.61 -14.67
N LEU A 113 3.53 -8.84 -14.67
CA LEU A 113 3.53 -7.46 -14.19
C LEU A 113 3.54 -7.43 -12.66
N LEU A 114 4.53 -6.75 -12.11
CA LEU A 114 4.68 -6.54 -10.68
C LEU A 114 3.87 -5.33 -10.21
N ASP A 115 3.16 -5.53 -9.10
CA ASP A 115 2.48 -4.49 -8.35
C ASP A 115 3.45 -3.52 -7.69
N PHE A 116 2.89 -2.50 -7.04
CA PHE A 116 3.66 -1.43 -6.39
C PHE A 116 4.67 -1.96 -5.36
N TYR A 117 4.39 -3.11 -4.76
CA TYR A 117 5.17 -3.73 -3.70
C TYR A 117 6.15 -4.80 -4.21
N GLY A 118 6.14 -5.07 -5.52
CA GLY A 118 7.04 -6.03 -6.18
C GLY A 118 6.48 -7.45 -6.27
N THR A 119 5.19 -7.65 -6.01
CA THR A 119 4.52 -8.95 -6.14
C THR A 119 3.77 -9.01 -7.48
N PRO A 120 3.77 -10.12 -8.22
CA PRO A 120 2.98 -10.22 -9.44
C PRO A 120 1.50 -9.94 -9.17
N TYR A 121 0.87 -9.11 -10.00
CA TYR A 121 -0.58 -8.97 -10.00
C TYR A 121 -1.24 -10.33 -10.27
N PHE A 122 -2.40 -10.57 -9.67
CA PHE A 122 -3.26 -11.68 -10.01
C PHE A 122 -4.42 -11.21 -10.89
N PHE A 123 -4.56 -11.80 -12.08
CA PHE A 123 -5.66 -11.51 -12.99
C PHE A 123 -6.73 -12.60 -12.91
N HIS A 124 -7.87 -12.28 -12.31
CA HIS A 124 -9.00 -13.19 -12.24
C HIS A 124 -10.01 -12.86 -13.35
N GLN A 125 -10.05 -13.71 -14.38
CA GLN A 125 -10.94 -13.58 -15.53
C GLN A 125 -12.37 -14.02 -15.16
N ASN A 126 -13.19 -13.09 -14.67
CA ASN A 126 -14.59 -13.37 -14.30
C ASN A 126 -15.46 -13.67 -15.53
N SER A 127 -15.16 -13.02 -16.65
CA SER A 127 -15.85 -13.22 -17.94
C SER A 127 -14.94 -12.79 -19.10
N SER A 128 -15.43 -12.88 -20.34
CA SER A 128 -14.72 -12.38 -21.52
C SER A 128 -14.50 -10.86 -21.51
N THR A 129 -15.23 -10.10 -20.69
CA THR A 129 -15.14 -8.62 -20.64
C THR A 129 -14.83 -8.06 -19.26
N GLU A 130 -14.77 -8.91 -18.23
CA GLU A 130 -14.45 -8.50 -16.86
C GLU A 130 -13.27 -9.32 -16.34
N THR A 131 -12.19 -8.62 -16.00
CA THR A 131 -11.00 -9.18 -15.37
C THR A 131 -10.75 -8.40 -14.09
N GLU A 132 -10.83 -9.08 -12.95
CA GLU A 132 -10.41 -8.50 -11.67
C GLU A 132 -8.88 -8.45 -11.62
N VAL A 133 -8.35 -7.30 -11.22
CA VAL A 133 -6.93 -7.07 -10.97
C VAL A 133 -6.72 -7.01 -9.46
N ARG A 134 -5.85 -7.88 -8.95
CA ARG A 134 -5.53 -7.96 -7.53
C ARG A 134 -4.05 -7.78 -7.28
N SER A 135 -3.69 -6.79 -6.46
CA SER A 135 -2.34 -6.67 -5.87
C SER A 135 -2.34 -7.33 -4.50
N ALA A 136 -1.21 -7.95 -4.15
CA ALA A 136 -1.01 -8.60 -2.86
C ALA A 136 -0.67 -7.61 -1.74
N GLY A 137 -0.78 -6.30 -2.00
CA GLY A 137 -0.53 -5.27 -1.00
C GLY A 137 0.90 -5.23 -0.46
N ALA A 138 1.06 -4.48 0.62
CA ALA A 138 2.31 -4.32 1.35
C ALA A 138 2.77 -5.60 2.05
N ASP A 139 1.84 -6.48 2.45
CA ASP A 139 2.18 -7.77 3.09
C ASP A 139 2.68 -8.84 2.09
N ARG A 140 2.47 -8.60 0.80
CA ARG A 140 2.90 -9.44 -0.33
C ARG A 140 2.29 -10.84 -0.32
N GLN A 141 1.13 -11.00 0.32
CA GLN A 141 0.38 -12.25 0.37
C GLN A 141 -0.99 -12.03 -0.23
N LEU A 142 -1.32 -12.82 -1.26
CA LEU A 142 -2.67 -12.78 -1.82
C LEU A 142 -3.69 -13.34 -0.82
N TRP A 143 -4.93 -12.91 -0.97
CA TRP A 143 -6.10 -13.35 -0.20
C TRP A 143 -6.07 -12.91 1.26
N THR A 144 -5.42 -11.78 1.54
CA THR A 144 -5.46 -11.12 2.85
C THR A 144 -6.36 -9.87 2.80
N ALA A 145 -6.52 -9.21 3.94
CA ALA A 145 -7.27 -7.95 4.02
C ALA A 145 -6.50 -6.76 3.40
N ASP A 146 -5.22 -6.93 3.11
CA ASP A 146 -4.34 -5.90 2.53
C ASP A 146 -4.41 -5.88 0.99
N ASP A 147 -5.02 -6.90 0.38
CA ASP A 147 -5.22 -6.99 -1.05
C ASP A 147 -5.92 -5.75 -1.62
N ILE A 148 -5.37 -5.19 -2.69
CA ILE A 148 -6.02 -4.15 -3.48
C ILE A 148 -6.73 -4.83 -4.65
N ILE A 149 -8.06 -4.76 -4.68
CA ILE A 149 -8.91 -5.41 -5.68
C ILE A 149 -9.66 -4.36 -6.51
N VAL A 150 -9.51 -4.41 -7.84
CA VAL A 150 -10.13 -3.47 -8.79
C VAL A 150 -10.63 -4.19 -10.06
N LYS A 151 -11.53 -3.55 -10.82
CA LYS A 151 -12.22 -4.12 -12.01
C LYS A 151 -12.42 -3.09 -13.12
#